data_AF-A0ABD7Z3L0-F1
#
_entry.id   AF-A0ABD7Z3L0-F1
#
_cell.length_a   1.000
_cell.length_b   1.000
_cell.length_c   1.000
_cell.angle_alpha   90.00
_cell.angle_beta   90.00
_cell.angle_gamma   90.00
#
_symmetry.space_group_name_H-M   'P 1'
#
loop_
_entity.id
_entity.type
_entity.pdbx_description
1 polymer ?
#
loop_
_entity_poly.entity_id
_entity_poly.type
_entity_poly.pdbx_seq_one_letter_code
_entity_poly.pdbx_strand_id
1 'polypeptide(L)'
;MTKVIKWFYWLLDFRFLPDRLQNWLFGTGTRIIEVLNGFAMLGFALVFGLHGDEIIKEDLYGKFPHLYPKVFVTILIVVAIGQLFTAFCHSSRSNILSGCCLLWSALIWFVISGTFIAAYPPLSTGMTTYPLIAIICALVGRNLIKNTQQAEDKKGGK
;
A
#
# COMPACT_ATOMS: atom_id res chain seq x y z
N MET A 1 10.79 22.17 17.63
CA MET A 1 9.84 21.17 17.09
C MET A 1 8.54 21.22 17.88
N THR A 2 7.47 21.68 17.24
CA THR A 2 6.14 21.93 17.82
C THR A 2 5.54 20.65 18.40
N LYS A 3 4.90 20.71 19.58
CA LYS A 3 4.26 19.55 20.26
C LYS A 3 3.34 18.74 19.33
N VAL A 4 2.65 19.42 18.42
CA VAL A 4 1.77 18.84 17.40
C VAL A 4 2.52 17.87 16.48
N ILE A 5 3.72 18.22 16.03
CA ILE A 5 4.54 17.36 15.16
C ILE A 5 4.96 16.10 15.91
N LYS A 6 5.38 16.22 17.17
CA LYS A 6 5.71 15.05 18.02
C LYS A 6 4.51 14.14 18.24
N TRP A 7 3.32 14.71 18.44
CA TRP A 7 2.09 13.94 18.62
C TRP A 7 1.69 13.20 17.35
N PHE A 8 1.82 13.84 16.18
CA PHE A 8 1.63 13.19 14.88
C PHE A 8 2.60 12.03 14.68
N TYR A 9 3.91 12.21 14.95
CA TYR A 9 4.87 11.11 14.87
C TYR A 9 4.55 9.98 15.85
N TRP A 10 4.12 10.30 17.06
CA TRP A 10 3.74 9.32 18.07
C TRP A 10 2.53 8.48 17.64
N LEU A 11 1.54 9.11 16.98
CA LEU A 11 0.34 8.46 16.45
C LEU A 11 0.66 7.63 15.20
N LEU A 12 1.50 8.16 14.30
CA LEU A 12 1.95 7.49 13.07
C LEU A 12 2.84 6.26 13.34
N ASP A 13 3.68 6.31 14.37
CA ASP A 13 4.53 5.18 14.78
C ASP A 13 3.76 4.17 15.68
N PHE A 14 2.46 4.38 15.92
CA PHE A 14 1.61 3.53 16.77
C PHE A 14 2.22 3.21 18.15
N ARG A 15 3.05 4.12 18.69
CA ARG A 15 3.76 3.95 19.98
C ARG A 15 2.85 3.99 21.21
N PHE A 16 1.55 4.16 20.98
CA PHE A 16 0.52 4.02 22.01
C PHE A 16 0.11 2.56 22.24
N LEU A 17 0.41 1.65 21.29
CA LEU A 17 0.12 0.22 21.46
C LEU A 17 1.20 -0.45 22.32
N PRO A 18 0.81 -1.43 23.17
CA PRO A 18 1.76 -2.29 23.88
C PRO A 18 2.74 -2.98 22.92
N ASP A 19 4.01 -3.13 23.32
CA ASP A 19 5.08 -3.70 22.48
C ASP A 19 4.73 -5.07 21.89
N ARG A 20 3.97 -5.91 22.62
CA ARG A 20 3.50 -7.21 22.11
C ARG A 20 2.52 -7.09 20.95
N LEU A 21 1.57 -6.16 21.04
CA LEU A 21 0.61 -5.91 19.96
C LEU A 21 1.29 -5.21 18.78
N GLN A 22 2.25 -4.32 19.06
CA GLN A 22 3.03 -3.67 18.02
C GLN A 22 3.85 -4.70 17.21
N ASN A 23 4.54 -5.61 17.90
CA ASN A 23 5.28 -6.70 17.25
C ASN A 23 4.38 -7.68 16.50
N TRP A 24 3.19 -7.98 17.03
CA TRP A 24 2.22 -8.84 16.35
C TRP A 24 1.61 -8.17 15.12
N LEU A 25 1.21 -6.90 15.24
CA LEU A 25 0.62 -6.09 14.18
C LEU A 25 1.62 -5.91 13.03
N PHE A 26 2.88 -5.60 13.35
CA PHE A 26 3.90 -5.40 12.33
C PHE A 26 4.56 -6.69 11.84
N GLY A 27 4.36 -7.82 12.52
CA GLY A 27 4.72 -9.15 12.05
C GLY A 27 3.59 -9.82 11.27
N THR A 28 2.65 -10.44 11.98
CA THR A 28 1.53 -11.19 11.41
C THR A 28 0.50 -10.27 10.73
N GLY A 29 0.20 -9.11 11.33
CA GLY A 29 -0.78 -8.17 10.78
C GLY A 29 -0.36 -7.59 9.43
N THR A 30 0.90 -7.18 9.28
CA THR A 30 1.46 -6.67 8.03
C THR A 30 1.28 -7.66 6.88
N ARG A 31 1.45 -8.96 7.14
CA ARG A 31 1.31 -10.00 6.12
C ARG A 31 -0.12 -10.15 5.64
N ILE A 32 -1.08 -10.09 6.56
CA ILE A 32 -2.50 -10.11 6.19
C ILE A 32 -2.80 -8.91 5.29
N ILE A 33 -2.29 -7.72 5.66
CA ILE A 33 -2.46 -6.50 4.86
C ILE A 33 -1.79 -6.63 3.49
N GLU A 34 -0.58 -7.18 3.42
CA GLU A 34 0.15 -7.40 2.18
C GLU A 34 -0.59 -8.36 1.23
N VAL A 35 -1.11 -9.46 1.76
CA VAL A 35 -1.90 -10.43 0.99
C VAL A 35 -3.22 -9.81 0.52
N LEU A 36 -3.98 -9.16 1.41
CA LEU A 36 -5.24 -8.50 1.06
C LEU A 36 -5.02 -7.41 0.01
N ASN A 37 -3.97 -6.61 0.18
CA ASN A 37 -3.62 -5.55 -0.76
C ASN A 37 -3.17 -6.11 -2.13
N GLY A 38 -2.38 -7.18 -2.13
CA GLY A 38 -2.00 -7.89 -3.36
C GLY A 38 -3.22 -8.41 -4.11
N PHE A 39 -4.18 -9.02 -3.42
CA PHE A 39 -5.44 -9.44 -4.03
C PHE A 39 -6.30 -8.26 -4.51
N ALA A 40 -6.35 -7.16 -3.76
CA ALA A 40 -7.07 -5.96 -4.18
C ALA A 40 -6.47 -5.36 -5.47
N MET A 41 -5.14 -5.29 -5.58
CA MET A 41 -4.46 -4.84 -6.79
C MET A 41 -4.65 -5.80 -7.97
N LEU A 42 -4.59 -7.12 -7.74
CA LEU A 42 -4.92 -8.12 -8.77
C LEU A 42 -6.36 -7.99 -9.25
N GLY A 43 -7.31 -7.80 -8.33
CA GLY A 43 -8.72 -7.59 -8.68
C GLY A 43 -8.90 -6.35 -9.54
N PHE A 44 -8.27 -5.24 -9.17
CA PHE A 44 -8.29 -4.00 -9.96
C PHE A 44 -7.66 -4.20 -11.34
N ALA A 45 -6.52 -4.88 -11.41
CA ALA A 45 -5.84 -5.20 -12.66
C ALA A 45 -6.67 -6.11 -13.57
N LEU A 46 -7.36 -7.11 -13.02
CA LEU A 46 -8.25 -8.01 -13.76
C LEU A 46 -9.43 -7.27 -14.36
N VAL A 47 -10.09 -6.42 -13.58
CA VAL A 47 -11.24 -5.63 -14.05
C VAL A 47 -10.83 -4.71 -15.20
N PHE A 48 -9.72 -3.98 -15.04
CA PHE A 48 -9.19 -3.12 -16.11
C PHE A 48 -8.61 -3.90 -17.29
N GLY A 49 -8.08 -5.10 -17.06
CA GLY A 49 -7.53 -5.95 -18.12
C GLY A 49 -8.61 -6.58 -19.00
N LEU A 50 -9.74 -6.97 -18.41
CA LEU A 50 -10.84 -7.64 -19.13
C LEU A 50 -11.84 -6.67 -19.75
N HIS A 51 -12.18 -5.58 -19.04
CA HIS A 51 -13.24 -4.66 -19.44
C HIS A 51 -12.75 -3.20 -19.56
N GLY A 52 -11.44 -2.97 -19.63
CA GLY A 52 -10.85 -1.64 -19.63
C GLY A 52 -11.40 -0.71 -20.71
N ASP A 53 -11.61 -1.22 -21.93
CA ASP A 53 -12.09 -0.41 -23.06
C ASP A 53 -13.55 0.04 -22.93
N GLU A 54 -14.35 -0.68 -22.14
CA GLU A 54 -15.74 -0.29 -21.83
C GLU A 54 -15.80 0.62 -20.61
N ILE A 55 -15.06 0.26 -19.55
CA ILE A 55 -15.02 1.01 -18.28
C ILE A 55 -14.49 2.42 -18.49
N ILE A 56 -13.46 2.60 -19.34
CA ILE A 56 -12.84 3.91 -19.60
C ILE A 56 -13.80 4.89 -20.30
N LYS A 57 -14.85 4.39 -20.97
CA LYS A 57 -15.87 5.25 -21.60
C LYS A 57 -16.85 5.86 -20.60
N GLU A 58 -16.90 5.32 -19.38
CA GLU A 58 -17.72 5.85 -18.31
C GLU A 58 -17.11 7.14 -17.74
N ASP A 59 -17.94 8.12 -17.41
CA ASP A 59 -17.50 9.42 -16.88
C ASP A 59 -16.61 9.28 -15.63
N LEU A 60 -16.86 8.25 -14.81
CA LEU A 60 -16.09 7.93 -13.60
C LEU A 60 -14.61 7.61 -13.89
N TYR A 61 -14.32 7.07 -15.07
CA TYR A 61 -13.01 6.57 -15.48
C TYR A 61 -12.38 7.37 -16.62
N GLY A 62 -13.00 8.49 -17.04
CA GLY A 62 -12.57 9.29 -18.20
C GLY A 62 -11.14 9.87 -18.10
N LYS A 63 -10.51 9.83 -16.93
CA LYS A 63 -9.10 10.26 -16.72
C LYS A 63 -8.08 9.12 -16.72
N PHE A 64 -8.52 7.85 -16.67
CA PHE A 64 -7.66 6.68 -16.80
C PHE A 64 -7.01 6.47 -18.19
N PRO A 65 -7.53 6.97 -19.33
CA PRO A 65 -6.81 6.84 -20.60
C PRO A 65 -5.43 7.51 -20.58
N HIS A 66 -5.26 8.60 -19.80
CA HIS A 66 -3.98 9.29 -19.65
C HIS A 66 -2.90 8.45 -18.97
N LEU A 67 -3.28 7.38 -18.26
CA LEU A 67 -2.37 6.49 -17.54
C LEU A 67 -1.83 5.33 -18.39
N TYR A 68 -2.09 5.31 -19.70
CA TYR A 68 -1.76 4.19 -20.60
C TYR A 68 -2.22 2.84 -20.00
N PRO A 69 -3.50 2.47 -20.17
CA PRO A 69 -4.16 1.41 -19.41
C PRO A 69 -3.40 0.08 -19.34
N LYS A 70 -2.77 -0.33 -20.45
CA LYS A 70 -1.99 -1.58 -20.53
C LYS A 70 -0.73 -1.55 -19.64
N VAL A 71 -0.02 -0.43 -19.63
CA VAL A 71 1.18 -0.25 -18.80
C VAL A 71 0.78 -0.22 -17.33
N PHE A 72 -0.30 0.50 -17.02
CA PHE A 72 -0.82 0.60 -15.67
C PHE A 72 -1.26 -0.76 -15.10
N VAL A 73 -2.02 -1.55 -15.86
CA VAL A 73 -2.41 -2.93 -15.48
C VAL A 73 -1.18 -3.81 -15.29
N THR A 74 -0.17 -3.70 -16.15
CA THR A 74 1.08 -4.47 -16.03
C THR A 74 1.82 -4.13 -14.73
N ILE A 75 1.93 -2.85 -14.39
CA ILE A 75 2.55 -2.40 -13.13
C ILE A 75 1.79 -2.96 -11.92
N LEU A 76 0.45 -2.90 -11.93
CA LEU A 76 -0.37 -3.46 -10.86
C LEU A 76 -0.14 -4.96 -10.66
N ILE A 77 -0.09 -5.74 -11.74
CA ILE A 77 0.15 -7.19 -11.68
C ILE A 77 1.54 -7.47 -11.13
N VAL A 78 2.58 -6.78 -11.63
CA VAL A 78 3.97 -7.00 -11.18
C VAL A 78 4.11 -6.68 -9.70
N VAL A 79 3.55 -5.56 -9.23
CA VAL A 79 3.60 -5.16 -7.82
C VAL A 79 2.80 -6.14 -6.96
N ALA A 80 1.62 -6.56 -7.41
CA ALA A 80 0.79 -7.49 -6.65
C ALA A 80 1.42 -8.89 -6.53
N ILE A 81 1.98 -9.43 -7.62
CA ILE A 81 2.72 -10.71 -7.57
C ILE A 81 3.96 -10.55 -6.69
N GLY A 82 4.68 -9.44 -6.81
CA GLY A 82 5.83 -9.12 -5.96
C GLY A 82 5.46 -9.16 -4.48
N GLN A 83 4.36 -8.49 -4.09
CA GLN A 83 3.84 -8.46 -2.72
C GLN A 83 3.42 -9.84 -2.22
N LEU A 84 2.71 -10.62 -3.06
CA LEU A 84 2.31 -11.97 -2.67
C LEU A 84 3.54 -12.85 -2.48
N PHE A 85 4.53 -12.76 -3.36
CA PHE A 85 5.77 -13.52 -3.25
C PHE A 85 6.57 -13.14 -1.98
N THR A 86 6.70 -11.85 -1.68
CA THR A 86 7.39 -11.39 -0.46
C THR A 86 6.66 -11.78 0.82
N ALA A 87 5.32 -11.84 0.79
CA ALA A 87 4.52 -12.31 1.91
C ALA A 87 4.77 -13.80 2.24
N PHE A 88 5.09 -14.64 1.24
CA PHE A 88 5.46 -16.05 1.45
C PHE A 88 6.90 -16.23 1.95
N CYS A 89 7.80 -15.28 1.69
CA CYS A 89 9.21 -15.38 2.09
C CYS A 89 9.47 -14.83 3.50
N HIS A 90 10.04 -15.66 4.39
CA HIS A 90 10.22 -15.36 5.83
C HIS A 90 11.56 -14.73 6.24
N SER A 91 12.36 -14.21 5.29
CA SER A 91 13.69 -13.69 5.58
C SER A 91 13.68 -12.22 6.04
N SER A 92 14.65 -11.78 6.86
CA SER A 92 14.81 -10.36 7.24
C SER A 92 14.89 -9.44 6.02
N ARG A 93 15.62 -9.86 4.98
CA ARG A 93 15.70 -9.11 3.72
C ARG A 93 14.36 -9.06 2.97
N SER A 94 13.55 -10.11 3.10
CA SER A 94 12.21 -10.17 2.52
C SER A 94 11.27 -9.18 3.21
N ASN A 95 11.36 -9.02 4.54
CA ASN A 95 10.53 -8.06 5.26
C ASN A 95 10.83 -6.61 4.85
N ILE A 96 12.11 -6.27 4.60
CA ILE A 96 12.46 -4.94 4.08
C ILE A 96 11.89 -4.76 2.67
N LEU A 97 12.01 -5.78 1.82
CA LEU A 97 11.48 -5.74 0.46
C LEU A 97 9.95 -5.63 0.43
N SER A 98 9.24 -6.41 1.24
CA SER A 98 7.79 -6.34 1.48
C SER A 98 7.36 -4.92 1.88
N GLY A 99 8.10 -4.30 2.81
CA GLY A 99 7.85 -2.93 3.24
C GLY A 99 8.02 -1.92 2.09
N CYS A 100 9.04 -2.09 1.25
CA CYS A 100 9.22 -1.29 0.04
C CYS A 100 8.10 -1.50 -0.98
N CYS A 101 7.66 -2.75 -1.19
CA CYS A 101 6.54 -3.06 -2.08
C CYS A 101 5.23 -2.44 -1.60
N LEU A 102 4.97 -2.43 -0.29
CA LEU A 102 3.83 -1.73 0.31
C LEU A 102 3.88 -0.22 0.12
N LEU A 103 5.07 0.40 0.19
CA LEU A 103 5.24 1.82 -0.12
C LEU A 103 4.97 2.13 -1.60
N TRP A 104 5.44 1.28 -2.51
CA TRP A 104 5.12 1.40 -3.94
C TRP A 104 3.61 1.23 -4.19
N SER A 105 2.99 0.27 -3.51
CA SER A 105 1.55 0.08 -3.61
C SER A 105 0.77 1.29 -3.09
N ALA A 106 1.22 1.90 -2.00
CA ALA A 106 0.64 3.15 -1.49
C ALA A 106 0.69 4.28 -2.52
N LEU A 107 1.81 4.44 -3.22
CA LEU A 107 1.94 5.43 -4.29
C LEU A 107 0.95 5.16 -5.43
N ILE A 108 0.80 3.89 -5.83
CA ILE A 108 -0.14 3.51 -6.89
C ILE A 108 -1.58 3.82 -6.48
N TRP A 109 -1.99 3.46 -5.25
CA TRP A 109 -3.31 3.80 -4.73
C TRP A 109 -3.55 5.31 -4.62
N PHE A 110 -2.50 6.07 -4.30
CA PHE A 110 -2.57 7.53 -4.30
C PHE A 110 -2.81 8.10 -5.72
N VAL A 111 -2.12 7.57 -6.73
CA VAL A 111 -2.34 7.95 -8.13
C VAL A 111 -3.77 7.60 -8.59
N ILE A 112 -4.25 6.40 -8.24
CA ILE A 112 -5.63 5.96 -8.52
C ILE A 112 -6.63 6.92 -7.85
N SER A 113 -6.41 7.29 -6.59
CA SER A 113 -7.27 8.28 -5.92
C SER A 113 -7.25 9.63 -6.65
N GLY A 114 -6.07 10.08 -7.07
CA GLY A 114 -5.91 11.35 -7.79
C GLY A 114 -6.66 11.37 -9.12
N THR A 115 -6.73 10.24 -9.82
CA THR A 115 -7.46 10.16 -11.09
C THR A 115 -8.97 10.21 -10.89
N PHE A 116 -9.49 9.57 -9.84
CA PHE A 116 -10.91 9.72 -9.47
C PHE A 116 -11.25 11.15 -9.08
N ILE A 117 -10.40 11.82 -8.29
CA ILE A 117 -10.61 13.23 -7.92
C ILE A 117 -10.57 14.13 -9.16
N ALA A 118 -9.64 13.90 -10.09
CA ALA A 118 -9.52 14.67 -11.33
C ALA A 118 -10.67 14.40 -12.31
N ALA A 119 -11.39 13.29 -12.18
CA ALA A 119 -12.56 12.94 -12.96
C ALA A 119 -13.87 13.54 -12.40
N TYR A 120 -13.81 14.27 -11.28
CA TYR A 120 -14.97 14.94 -10.72
C TYR A 120 -15.50 16.06 -11.65
N PRO A 121 -16.82 16.18 -11.87
CA PRO A 121 -17.96 15.39 -11.34
C PRO A 121 -18.30 14.17 -12.22
N PRO A 122 -18.78 12.99 -11.71
CA PRO A 122 -19.56 12.68 -10.49
C PRO A 122 -18.76 12.19 -9.27
N LEU A 123 -19.42 12.13 -8.09
CA LEU A 123 -18.80 11.68 -6.83
C LEU A 123 -18.62 10.16 -6.80
N SER A 124 -17.40 9.69 -6.53
CA SER A 124 -17.03 8.27 -6.48
C SER A 124 -16.52 7.88 -5.11
N THR A 125 -16.86 6.67 -4.65
CA THR A 125 -16.28 6.09 -3.42
C THR A 125 -14.77 5.92 -3.55
N GLY A 126 -14.24 5.80 -4.76
CA GLY A 126 -12.80 5.75 -5.04
C GLY A 126 -12.03 7.00 -4.57
N MET A 127 -12.70 8.15 -4.45
CA MET A 127 -12.06 9.39 -3.98
C MET A 127 -11.66 9.32 -2.50
N THR A 128 -12.27 8.44 -1.71
CA THR A 128 -12.03 8.34 -0.26
C THR A 128 -11.46 6.98 0.15
N THR A 129 -11.81 5.89 -0.53
CA THR A 129 -11.32 4.54 -0.19
C THR A 129 -9.84 4.34 -0.52
N TYR A 130 -9.42 4.66 -1.76
CA TYR A 130 -8.03 4.49 -2.20
C TYR A 130 -7.00 5.35 -1.44
N PRO A 131 -7.26 6.61 -1.03
CA PRO A 131 -6.30 7.35 -0.22
C PRO A 131 -6.19 6.78 1.20
N LEU A 132 -7.27 6.24 1.78
CA LEU A 132 -7.21 5.53 3.06
C LEU A 132 -6.34 4.27 2.96
N ILE A 133 -6.52 3.48 1.90
CA ILE A 133 -5.71 2.28 1.64
C ILE A 133 -4.24 2.69 1.41
N ALA A 134 -3.99 3.77 0.68
CA ALA A 134 -2.64 4.29 0.46
C ALA A 134 -1.95 4.67 1.78
N ILE A 135 -2.65 5.38 2.67
CA ILE A 135 -2.11 5.76 3.98
C ILE A 135 -1.81 4.51 4.81
N ILE A 136 -2.72 3.54 4.86
CA ILE A 136 -2.51 2.29 5.60
C ILE A 136 -1.28 1.55 5.06
N CYS A 137 -1.18 1.37 3.74
CA CYS A 137 -0.03 0.71 3.10
C CYS A 137 1.29 1.45 3.40
N ALA A 138 1.28 2.78 3.38
CA ALA A 138 2.47 3.58 3.67
C ALA A 138 2.92 3.44 5.14
N LEU A 139 1.97 3.47 6.08
CA LEU A 139 2.27 3.32 7.51
C LEU A 139 2.79 1.92 7.83
N VAL A 140 2.12 0.90 7.31
CA VAL A 140 2.50 -0.49 7.53
C VAL A 140 3.87 -0.78 6.90
N GLY A 141 4.10 -0.35 5.65
CA GLY A 141 5.38 -0.54 4.97
C GLY A 141 6.54 0.16 5.70
N ARG A 142 6.35 1.41 6.12
CA ARG A 142 7.36 2.16 6.88
C ARG A 142 7.69 1.51 8.22
N ASN A 143 6.66 1.09 8.97
CA ASN A 143 6.85 0.51 10.29
C ASN A 143 7.46 -0.90 10.22
N LEU A 144 7.15 -1.68 9.18
CA LEU A 144 7.80 -2.98 8.93
C LEU A 144 9.31 -2.82 8.72
N ILE A 145 9.74 -1.86 7.90
CA ILE A 145 11.16 -1.59 7.64
C ILE A 145 11.87 -1.20 8.94
N LYS A 146 11.30 -0.24 9.68
CA LYS A 146 11.87 0.23 10.96
C LYS A 146 12.02 -0.90 11.98
N ASN A 147 10.99 -1.73 12.14
CA ASN A 147 11.02 -2.82 13.11
C ASN A 147 12.03 -3.90 12.72
N THR A 148 12.17 -4.17 11.42
CA THR A 148 13.17 -5.13 10.93
C THR A 148 14.59 -4.63 11.18
N GLN A 149 14.87 -3.35 10.91
CA GLN A 149 16.17 -2.72 11.19
C GLN A 149 16.50 -2.77 12.70
N GLN A 150 15.56 -2.39 13.57
CA GLN A 150 15.76 -2.46 15.02
C GLN A 150 15.99 -3.90 15.53
N ALA A 151 15.39 -4.90 14.88
CA ALA A 151 15.61 -6.30 15.21
C ALA A 151 16.99 -6.80 14.77
N GLU A 152 17.53 -6.30 13.66
CA GLU A 152 18.90 -6.61 13.21
C GLU A 152 19.95 -5.92 14.07
N ASP A 153 19.76 -4.64 14.43
CA ASP A 153 20.67 -3.89 15.31
C ASP A 153 20.82 -4.56 16.69
N LYS A 154 19.70 -5.05 17.24
CA LYS A 154 19.71 -5.81 18.51
C LYS A 154 20.44 -7.15 18.43
N LYS A 155 20.57 -7.74 17.23
CA LYS A 155 21.29 -9.01 17.01
C LYS A 155 22.78 -8.81 16.75
N GLY A 156 23.17 -7.69 16.12
CA GLY A 156 24.57 -7.34 15.84
C GLY A 156 25.32 -6.65 16.99
N GLY A 157 24.61 -6.22 18.04
CA GLY A 157 25.20 -5.66 19.27
C GLY A 157 25.60 -6.68 20.34
N LYS A 158 25.78 -7.96 19.96
CA LYS A 158 26.35 -9.02 20.79
C LYS A 158 27.63 -9.54 20.13
#